data_AF-A0A2D6DZ99-F1
#
_entry.id   AF-A0A2D6DZ99-F1
#
_cell.length_a   1.000
_cell.length_b   1.000
_cell.length_c   1.000
_cell.angle_alpha   90.00
_cell.angle_beta   90.00
_cell.angle_gamma   90.00
#
_symmetry.space_group_name_H-M   'P 1'
#
loop_
_entity.id
_entity.type
_entity.pdbx_description
1 polymer ?
#
loop_
_entity_poly.entity_id
_entity_poly.type
_entity_poly.pdbx_seq_one_letter_code
_entity_poly.pdbx_strand_id
1 'polypeptide(L)'
;MPQYIGIPMGLLVGVLGGIFFGQSLPPDPGSEQERAEKAEHRLRVAEAQVRRLQGSRIRADRQRSAEGARNILEDIREGRGADLDDIFAFTKPWLNDLSPVINLMRSKEEREQFARLAGDYTRKYDLNESQQKQLRQWLDARATENAQSFVDVVADESSTMYDLMLAGKEAEQNIEGIDQFMEQQLTGETLAAFRANRLQERINSVQGEANGRLNNLDSIVNLDASQEDQLFFAMARSSEDYIPSMDIEGMNGDRSPLNRKGRNAVIESILTSEQQELLENHRQNRRQNAEEEMREIGLRLPENWQQFEDDDW
;
A
#
# COMPACT_ATOMS: atom_id res chain seq x y z
N MET A 1 -17.57 -5.01 14.89
CA MET A 1 -17.68 -3.64 14.35
C MET A 1 -17.11 -2.66 15.35
N PRO A 2 -16.13 -1.85 14.95
CA PRO A 2 -16.07 -0.47 15.37
C PRO A 2 -16.13 0.45 14.15
N GLN A 3 -17.17 1.28 14.10
CA GLN A 3 -17.19 2.52 13.36
C GLN A 3 -16.35 3.54 14.11
N TYR A 4 -15.33 4.13 13.47
CA TYR A 4 -14.83 5.46 13.80
C TYR A 4 -14.32 6.14 12.54
N ILE A 5 -15.25 6.80 11.84
CA ILE A 5 -14.96 7.95 10.99
C ILE A 5 -14.91 9.17 11.92
N GLY A 6 -13.84 9.96 11.84
CA GLY A 6 -13.68 11.17 12.65
C GLY A 6 -12.43 12.00 12.27
N ILE A 7 -12.47 12.63 11.11
CA ILE A 7 -11.70 13.84 10.73
C ILE A 7 -12.24 15.05 11.55
N PRO A 8 -11.53 16.20 11.84
CA PRO A 8 -10.32 16.76 11.20
C PRO A 8 -9.20 17.32 12.13
N MET A 9 -8.00 17.46 11.52
CA MET A 9 -7.16 18.66 11.51
C MET A 9 -7.63 19.86 12.38
N GLY A 10 -7.04 20.04 13.56
CA GLY A 10 -7.24 21.24 14.36
C GLY A 10 -6.23 21.37 15.49
N LEU A 11 -5.02 21.90 15.19
CA LEU A 11 -4.06 22.60 16.08
C LEU A 11 -2.61 22.41 15.57
N LEU A 12 -2.24 23.07 14.47
CA LEU A 12 -0.88 22.97 13.87
C LEU A 12 -0.10 24.29 13.85
N VAL A 13 -0.40 25.25 14.73
CA VAL A 13 0.38 26.50 14.82
C VAL A 13 0.58 26.92 16.27
N GLY A 14 1.76 26.63 16.83
CA GLY A 14 2.16 27.21 18.10
C GLY A 14 3.44 26.63 18.68
N VAL A 15 4.50 27.44 18.60
CA VAL A 15 5.73 27.38 19.43
C VAL A 15 6.83 26.44 18.94
N LEU A 16 7.96 27.01 18.50
CA LEU A 16 9.31 26.77 19.04
C LEU A 16 10.37 27.48 18.16
N GLY A 17 10.81 28.67 18.58
CA GLY A 17 11.90 29.42 17.96
C GLY A 17 12.74 30.16 19.01
N GLY A 18 14.05 29.91 19.00
CA GLY A 18 15.05 30.39 19.96
C GLY A 18 15.56 29.18 20.76
N ILE A 19 16.85 28.85 20.83
CA ILE A 19 17.99 29.58 21.40
C ILE A 19 19.26 28.91 20.78
N PHE A 20 20.30 29.59 20.24
CA PHE A 20 21.53 30.02 20.93
C PHE A 20 22.54 30.51 19.86
N PHE A 21 23.21 31.67 20.08
CA PHE A 21 24.59 31.90 19.61
C PHE A 21 25.22 33.03 20.46
N GLY A 22 26.35 32.73 21.13
CA GLY A 22 27.17 33.66 21.89
C GLY A 22 28.56 33.79 21.26
N GLN A 23 29.09 35.01 21.26
CA GLN A 23 30.32 35.47 20.59
C GLN A 23 31.59 35.21 21.41
N SER A 24 32.72 35.03 20.74
CA SER A 24 34.07 35.31 21.28
C SER A 24 34.98 35.94 20.23
N LEU A 25 35.90 36.78 20.72
CA LEU A 25 36.73 37.79 20.05
C LEU A 25 37.74 37.25 19.01
N PRO A 26 38.22 38.09 18.05
CA PRO A 26 39.15 37.69 16.99
C PRO A 26 40.60 37.49 17.50
N PRO A 27 41.33 36.46 17.04
CA PRO A 27 42.74 36.20 17.33
C PRO A 27 43.72 36.83 16.31
N ASP A 28 44.99 36.90 16.70
CA ASP A 28 46.08 37.60 15.98
C ASP A 28 46.45 36.99 14.60
N PRO A 29 46.83 37.84 13.62
CA PRO A 29 47.07 37.45 12.23
C PRO A 29 48.33 36.59 12.05
N GLY A 30 48.21 35.52 11.25
CA GLY A 30 49.29 34.60 10.86
C GLY A 30 49.34 33.25 11.59
N SER A 31 48.47 33.03 12.58
CA SER A 31 48.45 31.81 13.40
C SER A 31 47.58 30.68 12.81
N GLU A 32 47.71 29.45 13.31
CA GLU A 32 46.79 28.33 12.99
C GLU A 32 45.31 28.70 13.26
N GLN A 33 45.06 29.67 14.14
CA GLN A 33 43.74 30.25 14.37
C GLN A 33 43.22 31.06 13.17
N GLU A 34 44.05 31.74 12.37
CA GLU A 34 43.58 32.42 11.15
C GLU A 34 43.15 31.40 10.06
N ARG A 35 43.80 30.23 10.02
CA ARG A 35 43.38 29.13 9.15
C ARG A 35 42.08 28.49 9.65
N ALA A 36 41.94 28.32 10.97
CA ALA A 36 40.70 27.88 11.59
C ALA A 36 39.57 28.90 11.38
N GLU A 37 39.83 30.21 11.46
CA GLU A 37 38.86 31.26 11.17
C GLU A 37 38.48 31.34 9.70
N LYS A 38 39.41 31.14 8.77
CA LYS A 38 39.07 31.00 7.34
C LYS A 38 38.23 29.76 7.08
N ALA A 39 38.48 28.66 7.78
CA ALA A 39 37.67 27.45 7.71
C ALA A 39 36.27 27.66 8.33
N GLU A 40 36.18 28.28 9.50
CA GLU A 40 34.91 28.66 10.13
C GLU A 40 34.14 29.69 9.33
N HIS A 41 34.81 30.64 8.70
CA HIS A 41 34.19 31.62 7.82
C HIS A 41 33.61 30.93 6.58
N ARG A 42 34.34 29.98 5.98
CA ARG A 42 33.81 29.14 4.89
C ARG A 42 32.64 28.29 5.36
N LEU A 43 32.69 27.74 6.56
CA LEU A 43 31.61 26.97 7.17
C LEU A 43 30.37 27.85 7.43
N ARG A 44 30.54 29.07 7.98
CA ARG A 44 29.45 30.04 8.18
C ARG A 44 28.85 30.52 6.87
N VAL A 45 29.67 30.73 5.83
CA VAL A 45 29.18 31.09 4.48
C VAL A 45 28.40 29.92 3.88
N ALA A 46 28.89 28.69 4.03
CA ALA A 46 28.19 27.49 3.58
C ALA A 46 26.88 27.27 4.36
N GLU A 47 26.87 27.41 5.69
CA GLU A 47 25.68 27.34 6.53
C GLU A 47 24.68 28.45 6.21
N ALA A 48 25.14 29.66 5.90
CA ALA A 48 24.28 30.77 5.49
C ALA A 48 23.66 30.50 4.10
N GLN A 49 24.39 29.85 3.20
CA GLN A 49 23.86 29.40 1.91
C GLN A 49 22.84 28.28 2.10
N VAL A 50 23.12 27.28 2.95
CA VAL A 50 22.17 26.21 3.30
C VAL A 50 20.91 26.79 3.96
N ARG A 51 21.04 27.70 4.93
CA ARG A 51 19.89 28.38 5.54
C ARG A 51 19.10 29.25 4.56
N ARG A 52 19.76 29.87 3.58
CA ARG A 52 19.07 30.62 2.51
C ARG A 52 18.32 29.69 1.57
N LEU A 53 18.93 28.56 1.18
CA LEU A 53 18.30 27.53 0.34
C LEU A 53 17.13 26.87 1.06
N GLN A 54 17.28 26.55 2.34
CA GLN A 54 16.19 26.09 3.21
C GLN A 54 15.12 27.15 3.35
N GLY A 55 15.48 28.42 3.58
CA GLY A 55 14.53 29.53 3.70
C GLY A 55 13.82 29.91 2.41
N SER A 56 14.40 29.63 1.23
CA SER A 56 13.72 29.75 -0.07
C SER A 56 12.81 28.56 -0.33
N ARG A 57 13.24 27.34 0.02
CA ARG A 57 12.43 26.12 -0.06
C ARG A 57 11.20 26.24 0.84
N ILE A 58 11.38 26.58 2.11
CA ILE A 58 10.29 26.82 3.09
C ILE A 58 9.31 27.90 2.60
N ARG A 59 9.77 28.96 1.92
CA ARG A 59 8.88 29.99 1.37
C ARG A 59 8.12 29.50 0.13
N ALA A 60 8.79 28.80 -0.77
CA ALA A 60 8.16 28.19 -1.94
C ALA A 60 7.14 27.12 -1.53
N ASP A 61 7.48 26.28 -0.55
CA ASP A 61 6.61 25.26 0.01
C ASP A 61 5.40 25.90 0.70
N ARG A 62 5.59 26.93 1.52
CA ARG A 62 4.46 27.67 2.13
C ARG A 62 3.53 28.29 1.08
N GLN A 63 4.10 28.83 0.00
CA GLN A 63 3.30 29.42 -1.07
C GLN A 63 2.52 28.34 -1.83
N ARG A 64 3.16 27.23 -2.20
CA ARG A 64 2.51 26.06 -2.82
C ARG A 64 1.44 25.44 -1.91
N SER A 65 1.70 25.31 -0.61
CA SER A 65 0.71 24.79 0.36
C SER A 65 -0.47 25.75 0.53
N ALA A 66 -0.25 27.07 0.50
CA ALA A 66 -1.33 28.05 0.58
C ALA A 66 -2.17 28.12 -0.71
N GLU A 67 -1.53 27.94 -1.87
CA GLU A 67 -2.20 27.81 -3.17
C GLU A 67 -2.99 26.49 -3.24
N GLY A 68 -2.39 25.36 -2.87
CA GLY A 68 -3.04 24.04 -2.81
C GLY A 68 -4.24 24.00 -1.86
N ALA A 69 -4.11 24.58 -0.66
CA ALA A 69 -5.23 24.67 0.28
C ALA A 69 -6.39 25.54 -0.25
N ARG A 70 -6.09 26.59 -1.02
CA ARG A 70 -7.13 27.41 -1.67
C ARG A 70 -7.83 26.65 -2.78
N ASN A 71 -7.09 25.94 -3.63
CA ASN A 71 -7.66 25.14 -4.71
C ASN A 71 -8.59 24.05 -4.17
N ILE A 72 -8.15 23.30 -3.14
CA ILE A 72 -8.97 22.29 -2.46
C ILE A 72 -10.27 22.91 -1.90
N LEU A 73 -10.17 24.05 -1.21
CA LEU A 73 -11.35 24.74 -0.65
C LEU A 73 -12.28 25.30 -1.73
N GLU A 74 -11.74 25.77 -2.85
CA GLU A 74 -12.49 26.25 -3.99
C GLU A 74 -13.25 25.09 -4.66
N ASP A 75 -12.60 23.95 -4.86
CA ASP A 75 -13.25 22.76 -5.43
C ASP A 75 -14.38 22.20 -4.56
N ILE A 76 -14.19 22.19 -3.24
CA ILE A 76 -15.25 21.83 -2.29
C ILE A 76 -16.39 22.85 -2.36
N ARG A 77 -16.08 24.15 -2.38
CA ARG A 77 -17.08 25.23 -2.42
C ARG A 77 -17.88 25.24 -3.71
N GLU A 78 -17.25 24.91 -4.84
CA GLU A 78 -17.89 24.81 -6.16
C GLU A 78 -18.65 23.49 -6.36
N GLY A 79 -18.62 22.58 -5.38
CA GLY A 79 -19.31 21.29 -5.43
C GLY A 79 -18.63 20.25 -6.33
N ARG A 80 -17.38 20.50 -6.75
CA ARG A 80 -16.57 19.55 -7.54
C ARG A 80 -15.97 18.44 -6.67
N GLY A 81 -15.79 18.71 -5.37
CA GLY A 81 -15.09 17.82 -4.44
C GLY A 81 -13.57 17.90 -4.61
N ALA A 82 -12.83 17.67 -3.52
CA ALA A 82 -11.38 17.72 -3.53
C ALA A 82 -10.75 16.44 -4.09
N ASP A 83 -9.70 16.58 -4.90
CA ASP A 83 -8.90 15.45 -5.36
C ASP A 83 -8.03 14.88 -4.21
N LEU A 84 -7.98 13.56 -4.11
CA LEU A 84 -7.14 12.85 -3.15
C LEU A 84 -5.64 13.10 -3.40
N ASP A 85 -5.22 13.27 -4.65
CA ASP A 85 -3.83 13.56 -4.99
C ASP A 85 -3.43 14.98 -4.55
N ASP A 86 -4.34 15.95 -4.67
CA ASP A 86 -4.11 17.31 -4.17
C ASP A 86 -4.05 17.33 -2.63
N ILE A 87 -4.93 16.59 -1.96
CA ILE A 87 -4.90 16.40 -0.50
C ILE A 87 -3.60 15.72 -0.08
N PHE A 88 -3.18 14.67 -0.81
CA PHE A 88 -1.92 13.98 -0.54
C PHE A 88 -0.74 14.93 -0.71
N ALA A 89 -0.62 15.63 -1.83
CA ALA A 89 0.44 16.60 -2.07
C ALA A 89 0.50 17.69 -0.99
N PHE A 90 -0.66 18.15 -0.51
CA PHE A 90 -0.75 19.12 0.58
C PHE A 90 -0.27 18.55 1.92
N THR A 91 -0.58 17.28 2.22
CA THR A 91 -0.23 16.61 3.49
C THR A 91 1.14 15.96 3.49
N LYS A 92 1.73 15.72 2.32
CA LYS A 92 3.01 15.03 2.10
C LYS A 92 4.19 15.61 2.89
N PRO A 93 4.39 16.94 3.03
CA PRO A 93 5.47 17.47 3.85
C PRO A 93 5.37 17.03 5.32
N TRP A 94 4.15 17.00 5.87
CA TRP A 94 3.90 16.54 7.23
C TRP A 94 4.08 15.02 7.36
N LEU A 95 3.59 14.24 6.38
CA LEU A 95 3.82 12.80 6.33
C LEU A 95 5.32 12.49 6.28
N ASN A 96 6.09 13.26 5.51
CA ASN A 96 7.54 13.11 5.41
C ASN A 96 8.23 13.45 6.74
N ASP A 97 7.82 14.52 7.43
CA ASP A 97 8.34 14.85 8.76
C ASP A 97 8.02 13.77 9.82
N LEU A 98 6.85 13.13 9.71
CA LEU A 98 6.43 12.05 10.61
C LEU A 98 6.89 10.66 10.18
N SER A 99 7.41 10.51 8.97
CA SER A 99 7.79 9.21 8.40
C SER A 99 8.70 8.37 9.32
N PRO A 100 9.65 8.92 10.11
CA PRO A 100 10.43 8.10 11.05
C PRO A 100 9.58 7.48 12.17
N VAL A 101 8.57 8.20 12.66
CA VAL A 101 7.67 7.72 13.72
C VAL A 101 6.67 6.73 13.16
N ILE A 102 6.11 7.00 11.98
CA ILE A 102 5.21 6.08 11.28
C ILE A 102 5.93 4.75 10.99
N ASN A 103 7.15 4.81 10.46
CA ASN A 103 8.01 3.65 10.22
C ASN A 103 8.23 2.84 11.50
N LEU A 104 8.51 3.51 12.64
CA LEU A 104 8.68 2.84 13.93
C LEU A 104 7.40 2.13 14.40
N MET A 105 6.24 2.79 14.28
CA MET A 105 4.96 2.20 14.67
C MET A 105 4.61 0.98 13.81
N ARG A 106 4.72 1.12 12.48
CA ARG A 106 4.47 0.04 11.52
C ARG A 106 5.41 -1.14 11.75
N SER A 107 6.70 -0.89 11.86
CA SER A 107 7.69 -1.94 12.12
C SER A 107 7.42 -2.66 13.44
N LYS A 108 7.00 -1.94 14.50
CA LYS A 108 6.61 -2.57 15.76
C LYS A 108 5.40 -3.48 15.59
N GLU A 109 4.33 -2.98 14.94
CA GLU A 109 3.11 -3.74 14.72
C GLU A 109 3.36 -4.99 13.87
N GLU A 110 4.09 -4.85 12.76
CA GLU A 110 4.46 -5.96 11.88
C GLU A 110 5.31 -7.00 12.61
N ARG A 111 6.27 -6.58 13.45
CA ARG A 111 7.03 -7.52 14.30
C ARG A 111 6.14 -8.31 15.25
N GLU A 112 5.12 -7.69 15.84
CA GLU A 112 4.17 -8.39 16.71
C GLU A 112 3.29 -9.38 15.92
N GLN A 113 2.86 -9.01 14.72
CA GLN A 113 2.14 -9.91 13.80
C GLN A 113 3.04 -11.08 13.38
N PHE A 114 4.26 -10.81 12.94
CA PHE A 114 5.22 -11.82 12.52
C PHE A 114 5.73 -12.70 13.65
N ALA A 115 5.81 -12.21 14.89
CA ALA A 115 6.11 -13.05 16.04
C ALA A 115 5.02 -14.12 16.28
N ARG A 116 3.74 -13.76 16.06
CA ARG A 116 2.62 -14.72 16.12
C ARG A 116 2.75 -15.74 15.00
N LEU A 117 2.97 -15.29 13.77
CA LEU A 117 3.18 -16.14 12.59
C LEU A 117 4.35 -17.11 12.81
N ALA A 118 5.50 -16.63 13.27
CA ALA A 118 6.65 -17.46 13.59
C ALA A 118 6.32 -18.53 14.63
N GLY A 119 5.52 -18.18 15.65
CA GLY A 119 5.03 -19.12 16.64
C GLY A 119 4.13 -20.20 16.05
N ASP A 120 3.24 -19.84 15.13
CA ASP A 120 2.36 -20.80 14.43
C ASP A 120 3.16 -21.77 13.58
N TYR A 121 4.10 -21.28 12.76
CA TYR A 121 4.97 -22.14 11.93
C TYR A 121 5.86 -23.03 12.79
N THR A 122 6.39 -22.50 13.90
CA THR A 122 7.20 -23.28 14.86
C THR A 122 6.42 -24.46 15.40
N ARG A 123 5.18 -24.24 15.86
CA ARG A 123 4.32 -25.30 16.39
C ARG A 123 3.88 -26.28 15.32
N LYS A 124 3.49 -25.77 14.14
CA LYS A 124 2.90 -26.58 13.06
C LYS A 124 3.94 -27.51 12.40
N TYR A 125 5.20 -27.09 12.34
CA TYR A 125 6.26 -27.83 11.64
C TYR A 125 7.44 -28.25 12.54
N ASP A 126 7.27 -28.15 13.86
CA ASP A 126 8.25 -28.55 14.88
C ASP A 126 9.67 -28.00 14.61
N LEU A 127 9.75 -26.69 14.39
CA LEU A 127 11.02 -26.03 14.06
C LEU A 127 11.99 -26.09 15.24
N ASN A 128 13.25 -26.47 14.98
CA ASN A 128 14.32 -26.44 15.98
C ASN A 128 14.79 -25.00 16.28
N GLU A 129 15.58 -24.82 17.33
CA GLU A 129 16.05 -23.49 17.78
C GLU A 129 16.76 -22.67 16.68
N SER A 130 17.55 -23.34 15.83
CA SER A 130 18.25 -22.68 14.71
C SER A 130 17.27 -22.20 13.65
N GLN A 131 16.32 -23.05 13.26
CA GLN A 131 15.27 -22.72 12.29
C GLN A 131 14.35 -21.61 12.82
N GLN A 132 13.96 -21.66 14.09
CA GLN A 132 13.16 -20.61 14.73
C GLN A 132 13.89 -19.26 14.71
N LYS A 133 15.19 -19.26 15.00
CA LYS A 133 16.01 -18.04 14.95
C LYS A 133 16.10 -17.49 13.53
N GLN A 134 16.31 -18.35 12.53
CA GLN A 134 16.36 -17.95 11.12
C GLN A 134 15.02 -17.39 10.64
N LEU A 135 13.90 -18.02 11.00
CA LEU A 135 12.55 -17.56 10.62
C LEU A 135 12.26 -16.18 11.23
N ARG A 136 12.57 -15.97 12.51
CA ARG A 136 12.42 -14.65 13.15
C ARG A 136 13.28 -13.58 12.48
N GLN A 137 14.54 -13.90 12.17
CA GLN A 137 15.43 -12.96 11.46
C GLN A 137 14.93 -12.62 10.06
N TRP A 138 14.41 -13.60 9.33
CA TRP A 138 13.82 -13.40 8.00
C TRP A 138 12.59 -12.49 8.08
N LEU A 139 11.69 -12.75 9.03
CA LEU A 139 10.50 -11.93 9.25
C LEU A 139 10.83 -10.50 9.74
N ASP A 140 11.81 -10.34 10.63
CA ASP A 140 12.24 -9.03 11.13
C ASP A 140 12.84 -8.17 9.99
N ALA A 141 13.59 -8.79 9.08
CA ALA A 141 14.10 -8.14 7.88
C ALA A 141 12.93 -7.68 6.98
N ARG A 142 11.94 -8.56 6.77
CA ARG A 142 10.73 -8.25 5.99
C ARG A 142 9.92 -7.09 6.58
N ALA A 143 9.74 -7.06 7.89
CA ALA A 143 9.05 -5.96 8.57
C ALA A 143 9.81 -4.62 8.45
N THR A 144 11.12 -4.67 8.24
CA THR A 144 11.93 -3.47 8.01
C THR A 144 11.80 -3.00 6.56
N GLU A 145 11.81 -3.93 5.60
CA GLU A 145 11.59 -3.65 4.18
C GLU A 145 10.19 -3.07 3.93
N ASN A 146 9.15 -3.67 4.52
CA ASN A 146 7.76 -3.23 4.39
C ASN A 146 7.53 -1.84 4.97
N ALA A 147 8.09 -1.57 6.15
CA ALA A 147 7.93 -0.27 6.76
C ALA A 147 8.67 0.83 5.95
N GLN A 148 9.76 0.47 5.26
CA GLN A 148 10.50 1.38 4.38
C GLN A 148 9.73 1.72 3.09
N SER A 149 8.93 0.80 2.51
CA SER A 149 8.19 1.09 1.27
C SER A 149 7.25 2.30 1.42
N PHE A 150 6.60 2.44 2.56
CA PHE A 150 5.78 3.60 2.88
C PHE A 150 6.60 4.90 2.92
N VAL A 151 7.78 4.86 3.56
CA VAL A 151 8.68 6.01 3.63
C VAL A 151 9.14 6.42 2.24
N ASP A 152 9.46 5.45 1.39
CA ASP A 152 9.93 5.69 0.03
C ASP A 152 8.85 6.38 -0.81
N VAL A 153 7.59 5.92 -0.72
CA VAL A 153 6.46 6.59 -1.40
C VAL A 153 6.29 8.02 -0.89
N VAL A 154 6.30 8.25 0.43
CA VAL A 154 6.12 9.60 0.98
C VAL A 154 7.29 10.54 0.61
N ALA A 155 8.51 10.01 0.51
CA ALA A 155 9.71 10.77 0.20
C ALA A 155 9.85 11.12 -1.30
N ASP A 156 9.29 10.29 -2.20
CA ASP A 156 9.30 10.57 -3.64
C ASP A 156 8.37 11.75 -3.97
N GLU A 157 8.91 12.87 -4.45
CA GLU A 157 8.11 14.05 -4.80
C GLU A 157 7.03 13.78 -5.85
N SER A 158 7.21 12.77 -6.72
CA SER A 158 6.31 12.43 -7.82
C SER A 158 5.21 11.42 -7.47
N SER A 159 5.26 10.82 -6.29
CA SER A 159 4.26 9.85 -5.87
C SER A 159 2.87 10.44 -5.65
N THR A 160 1.87 9.62 -5.91
CA THR A 160 0.43 9.89 -5.84
C THR A 160 -0.19 9.21 -4.61
N MET A 161 -1.45 9.54 -4.29
CA MET A 161 -2.22 8.79 -3.29
C MET A 161 -2.38 7.32 -3.70
N TYR A 162 -2.47 7.04 -5.00
CA TYR A 162 -2.53 5.68 -5.52
C TYR A 162 -1.28 4.87 -5.12
N ASP A 163 -0.09 5.44 -5.28
CA ASP A 163 1.16 4.78 -4.89
C ASP A 163 1.21 4.50 -3.38
N LEU A 164 0.66 5.41 -2.56
CA LEU A 164 0.59 5.24 -1.10
C LEU A 164 -0.34 4.10 -0.70
N MET A 165 -1.51 4.03 -1.33
CA MET A 165 -2.48 2.96 -1.09
C MET A 165 -1.93 1.60 -1.55
N LEU A 166 -1.28 1.57 -2.71
CA LEU A 166 -0.65 0.36 -3.24
C LEU A 166 0.45 -0.14 -2.29
N ALA A 167 1.34 0.73 -1.82
CA ALA A 167 2.37 0.37 -0.85
C ALA A 167 1.77 -0.15 0.46
N GLY A 168 0.63 0.38 0.89
CA GLY A 168 -0.13 -0.13 2.04
C GLY A 168 -0.63 -1.55 1.81
N LYS A 169 -1.33 -1.80 0.69
CA LYS A 169 -1.85 -3.13 0.32
C LYS A 169 -0.73 -4.16 0.18
N GLU A 170 0.34 -3.80 -0.53
CA GLU A 170 1.51 -4.65 -0.70
C GLU A 170 2.14 -4.98 0.65
N ALA A 171 2.31 -4.01 1.55
CA ALA A 171 2.91 -4.25 2.87
C ALA A 171 2.09 -5.24 3.72
N GLU A 172 0.76 -5.22 3.66
CA GLU A 172 -0.10 -6.18 4.34
C GLU A 172 0.04 -7.60 3.78
N GLN A 173 0.30 -7.72 2.47
CA GLN A 173 0.42 -8.99 1.76
C GLN A 173 1.85 -9.54 1.72
N ASN A 174 2.86 -8.76 2.13
CA ASN A 174 4.27 -9.05 1.86
C ASN A 174 4.93 -10.09 2.79
N ILE A 175 4.27 -11.23 2.98
CA ILE A 175 4.92 -12.50 3.38
C ILE A 175 5.33 -13.33 2.16
N GLU A 176 5.29 -12.74 0.96
CA GLU A 176 5.76 -13.37 -0.27
C GLU A 176 7.18 -13.93 -0.06
N GLY A 177 7.38 -15.18 -0.46
CA GLY A 177 8.63 -15.91 -0.24
C GLY A 177 8.71 -16.72 1.05
N ILE A 178 7.75 -16.60 1.99
CA ILE A 178 7.73 -17.43 3.21
C ILE A 178 7.68 -18.93 2.88
N ASP A 179 6.94 -19.30 1.82
CA ASP A 179 6.84 -20.69 1.36
C ASP A 179 8.21 -21.21 0.93
N GLN A 180 8.91 -20.44 0.08
CA GLN A 180 10.24 -20.79 -0.38
C GLN A 180 11.24 -20.86 0.77
N PHE A 181 11.18 -19.92 1.71
CA PHE A 181 12.02 -19.94 2.91
C PHE A 181 11.79 -21.22 3.71
N MET A 182 10.53 -21.56 3.99
CA MET A 182 10.19 -22.75 4.78
C MET A 182 10.61 -24.05 4.07
N GLU A 183 10.46 -24.13 2.74
CA GLU A 183 10.91 -25.29 1.99
C GLU A 183 12.43 -25.53 2.08
N GLN A 184 13.22 -24.48 2.23
CA GLN A 184 14.67 -24.58 2.43
C GLN A 184 15.04 -25.02 3.85
N GLN A 185 14.18 -24.74 4.83
CA GLN A 185 14.42 -25.09 6.23
C GLN A 185 13.98 -26.52 6.56
N LEU A 186 12.93 -27.00 5.91
CA LEU A 186 12.29 -28.28 6.21
C LEU A 186 12.89 -29.43 5.37
N THR A 187 12.89 -30.64 5.92
CA THR A 187 13.39 -31.84 5.21
C THR A 187 12.55 -33.07 5.52
N GLY A 188 12.65 -34.09 4.66
CA GLY A 188 11.95 -35.37 4.85
C GLY A 188 10.44 -35.22 4.93
N GLU A 189 9.82 -35.87 5.92
CA GLU A 189 8.36 -35.91 6.10
C GLU A 189 7.77 -34.53 6.43
N THR A 190 8.50 -33.68 7.17
CA THR A 190 8.01 -32.32 7.52
C THR A 190 7.88 -31.42 6.30
N LEU A 191 8.82 -31.52 5.34
CA LEU A 191 8.75 -30.81 4.07
C LEU A 191 7.57 -31.31 3.20
N ALA A 192 7.37 -32.63 3.17
CA ALA A 192 6.24 -33.22 2.44
C ALA A 192 4.90 -32.75 3.02
N ALA A 193 4.76 -32.75 4.34
CA ALA A 193 3.58 -32.25 5.03
C ALA A 193 3.37 -30.74 4.81
N PHE A 194 4.44 -29.94 4.84
CA PHE A 194 4.40 -28.52 4.52
C PHE A 194 3.83 -28.26 3.12
N ARG A 195 4.39 -28.91 2.10
CA ARG A 195 3.94 -28.76 0.71
C ARG A 195 2.49 -29.19 0.52
N ALA A 196 2.09 -30.30 1.12
CA ALA A 196 0.70 -30.78 1.05
C ALA A 196 -0.27 -29.79 1.71
N ASN A 197 0.06 -29.28 2.90
CA ASN A 197 -0.76 -28.29 3.60
C ASN A 197 -0.87 -26.98 2.80
N ARG A 198 0.24 -26.48 2.26
CA ARG A 198 0.24 -25.25 1.45
C ARG A 198 -0.53 -25.42 0.14
N LEU A 199 -0.42 -26.57 -0.52
CA LEU A 199 -1.25 -26.87 -1.69
C LEU A 199 -2.74 -26.86 -1.33
N GLN A 200 -3.12 -27.49 -0.22
CA GLN A 200 -4.52 -27.50 0.24
C GLN A 200 -5.02 -26.11 0.61
N GLU A 201 -4.23 -25.31 1.33
CA GLU A 201 -4.56 -23.93 1.69
C GLU A 201 -4.79 -23.08 0.43
N ARG A 202 -3.90 -23.20 -0.57
CA ARG A 202 -4.06 -22.51 -1.86
C ARG A 202 -5.30 -22.98 -2.63
N ILE A 203 -5.57 -24.29 -2.67
CA ILE A 203 -6.80 -24.82 -3.31
C ILE A 203 -8.04 -24.23 -2.63
N ASN A 204 -8.09 -24.22 -1.29
CA ASN A 204 -9.21 -23.67 -0.54
C ASN A 204 -9.37 -22.16 -0.81
N SER A 205 -8.25 -21.42 -0.86
CA SER A 205 -8.21 -19.99 -1.18
C SER A 205 -8.78 -19.72 -2.57
N VAL A 206 -8.24 -20.39 -3.60
CA VAL A 206 -8.68 -20.28 -4.99
C VAL A 206 -10.15 -20.63 -5.15
N GLN A 207 -10.62 -21.73 -4.55
CA GLN A 207 -12.02 -22.13 -4.63
C GLN A 207 -12.94 -21.13 -3.91
N GLY A 208 -12.54 -20.66 -2.73
CA GLY A 208 -13.32 -19.67 -1.97
C GLY A 208 -13.44 -18.34 -2.70
N GLU A 209 -12.34 -17.82 -3.21
CA GLU A 209 -12.28 -16.57 -3.99
C GLU A 209 -13.05 -16.70 -5.31
N ALA A 210 -12.88 -17.83 -6.02
CA ALA A 210 -13.60 -18.08 -7.27
C ALA A 210 -15.12 -18.17 -7.05
N ASN A 211 -15.56 -18.89 -6.02
CA ASN A 211 -16.98 -18.98 -5.67
C ASN A 211 -17.55 -17.63 -5.23
N GLY A 212 -16.81 -16.87 -4.40
CA GLY A 212 -17.23 -15.54 -3.96
C GLY A 212 -17.45 -14.60 -5.14
N ARG A 213 -16.46 -14.53 -6.03
CA ARG A 213 -16.57 -13.76 -7.28
C ARG A 213 -17.72 -14.27 -8.15
N LEU A 214 -17.87 -15.58 -8.34
CA LEU A 214 -18.94 -16.11 -9.19
C LEU A 214 -20.32 -15.79 -8.64
N ASN A 215 -20.52 -15.92 -7.33
CA ASN A 215 -21.79 -15.60 -6.66
C ASN A 215 -22.14 -14.11 -6.78
N ASN A 216 -21.14 -13.23 -6.67
CA ASN A 216 -21.35 -11.81 -6.93
C ASN A 216 -21.90 -11.61 -8.37
N LEU A 217 -21.51 -12.44 -9.34
CA LEU A 217 -21.76 -12.24 -10.78
C LEU A 217 -23.15 -12.67 -11.09
N ASP A 218 -23.44 -13.87 -10.64
CA ASP A 218 -24.78 -14.41 -10.64
C ASP A 218 -25.78 -13.44 -10.00
N SER A 219 -25.44 -12.80 -8.88
CA SER A 219 -26.35 -11.84 -8.23
C SER A 219 -26.72 -10.61 -9.09
N ILE A 220 -25.92 -10.31 -10.13
CA ILE A 220 -26.11 -9.16 -11.02
C ILE A 220 -26.73 -9.57 -12.35
N VAL A 221 -26.22 -10.67 -12.95
CA VAL A 221 -26.58 -11.06 -14.31
C VAL A 221 -27.38 -12.36 -14.40
N ASN A 222 -27.64 -13.02 -13.27
CA ASN A 222 -28.39 -14.28 -13.15
C ASN A 222 -27.90 -15.32 -14.17
N LEU A 223 -26.74 -15.89 -13.87
CA LEU A 223 -26.04 -16.86 -14.71
C LEU A 223 -26.85 -18.15 -14.81
N ASP A 224 -26.74 -18.83 -15.95
CA ASP A 224 -27.18 -20.22 -16.04
C ASP A 224 -26.08 -21.20 -15.61
N ALA A 225 -26.45 -22.44 -15.32
CA ALA A 225 -25.52 -23.47 -14.84
C ALA A 225 -24.34 -23.72 -15.80
N SER A 226 -24.52 -23.55 -17.12
CA SER A 226 -23.43 -23.72 -18.07
C SER A 226 -22.46 -22.54 -18.04
N GLN A 227 -22.97 -21.33 -17.82
CA GLN A 227 -22.15 -20.13 -17.64
C GLN A 227 -21.40 -20.18 -16.31
N GLU A 228 -22.06 -20.59 -15.21
CA GLU A 228 -21.44 -20.76 -13.90
C GLU A 228 -20.21 -21.67 -13.96
N ASP A 229 -20.35 -22.85 -14.57
CA ASP A 229 -19.24 -23.81 -14.72
C ASP A 229 -18.06 -23.22 -15.51
N GLN A 230 -18.33 -22.52 -16.61
CA GLN A 230 -17.28 -21.93 -17.45
C GLN A 230 -16.57 -20.76 -16.75
N LEU A 231 -17.34 -19.91 -16.06
CA LEU A 231 -16.83 -18.72 -15.39
C LEU A 231 -16.08 -19.06 -14.11
N PHE A 232 -16.47 -20.12 -13.40
CA PHE A 232 -15.73 -20.60 -12.22
C PHE A 232 -14.24 -20.80 -12.53
N PHE A 233 -13.91 -21.46 -13.65
CA PHE A 233 -12.51 -21.69 -14.03
C PHE A 233 -11.77 -20.40 -14.37
N ALA A 234 -12.44 -19.42 -14.98
CA ALA A 234 -11.84 -18.12 -15.24
C ALA A 234 -11.54 -17.37 -13.93
N MET A 235 -12.47 -17.42 -12.97
CA MET A 235 -12.28 -16.84 -11.64
C MET A 235 -11.14 -17.53 -10.87
N ALA A 236 -11.09 -18.86 -10.89
CA ALA A 236 -10.05 -19.65 -10.24
C ALA A 236 -8.66 -19.35 -10.82
N ARG A 237 -8.51 -19.32 -12.14
CA ARG A 237 -7.24 -18.99 -12.82
C ARG A 237 -6.75 -17.57 -12.58
N SER A 238 -7.64 -16.69 -12.13
CA SER A 238 -7.33 -15.28 -11.84
C SER A 238 -6.97 -15.00 -10.39
N SER A 239 -7.12 -15.99 -9.51
CA SER A 239 -6.67 -15.88 -8.12
C SER A 239 -5.14 -15.81 -8.04
N GLU A 240 -4.64 -15.01 -7.11
CA GLU A 240 -3.20 -14.88 -6.86
C GLU A 240 -2.57 -16.20 -6.38
N ASP A 241 -3.35 -17.03 -5.68
CA ASP A 241 -2.88 -18.32 -5.15
C ASP A 241 -2.87 -19.44 -6.20
N TYR A 242 -3.44 -19.20 -7.39
CA TYR A 242 -3.58 -20.21 -8.44
C TYR A 242 -2.22 -20.67 -8.96
N ILE A 243 -2.04 -22.00 -9.02
CA ILE A 243 -0.91 -22.63 -9.72
C ILE A 243 -1.44 -23.64 -10.75
N PRO A 244 -0.85 -23.73 -11.96
CA PRO A 244 -1.35 -24.61 -13.03
C PRO A 244 -1.39 -26.11 -12.68
N SER A 245 -0.62 -26.53 -11.67
CA SER A 245 -0.58 -27.91 -11.17
C SER A 245 -1.72 -28.27 -10.22
N MET A 246 -2.59 -27.32 -9.83
CA MET A 246 -3.79 -27.64 -9.05
C MET A 246 -4.72 -28.55 -9.84
N ASP A 247 -5.28 -29.54 -9.15
CA ASP A 247 -6.33 -30.38 -9.70
C ASP A 247 -7.70 -29.83 -9.28
N ILE A 248 -8.29 -29.03 -10.16
CA ILE A 248 -9.63 -28.48 -9.98
C ILE A 248 -10.58 -29.34 -10.81
N GLU A 249 -11.56 -29.95 -10.14
CA GLU A 249 -12.55 -30.80 -10.78
C GLU A 249 -13.27 -30.07 -11.92
N GLY A 250 -13.46 -30.76 -13.05
CA GLY A 250 -14.10 -30.20 -14.25
C GLY A 250 -13.19 -29.33 -15.14
N MET A 251 -11.99 -28.95 -14.68
CA MET A 251 -11.07 -28.11 -15.44
C MET A 251 -10.33 -28.89 -16.53
N ASN A 252 -10.97 -29.01 -17.69
CA ASN A 252 -10.44 -29.64 -18.89
C ASN A 252 -10.07 -28.58 -19.94
N GLY A 253 -8.79 -28.22 -20.05
CA GLY A 253 -8.36 -27.23 -21.05
C GLY A 253 -7.16 -26.39 -20.62
N ASP A 254 -7.16 -25.13 -21.04
CA ASP A 254 -6.10 -24.16 -20.73
C ASP A 254 -6.02 -23.87 -19.21
N ARG A 255 -4.84 -24.09 -18.64
CA ARG A 255 -4.50 -23.92 -17.23
C ARG A 255 -3.54 -22.76 -16.99
N SER A 256 -3.27 -21.92 -18.00
CA SER A 256 -2.43 -20.75 -17.81
C SER A 256 -3.11 -19.74 -16.87
N PRO A 257 -2.39 -19.11 -15.93
CA PRO A 257 -2.96 -18.06 -15.08
C PRO A 257 -3.56 -16.92 -15.92
N LEU A 258 -4.64 -16.32 -15.42
CA LEU A 258 -5.30 -15.19 -16.06
C LEU A 258 -5.06 -13.93 -15.23
N ASN A 259 -4.60 -12.86 -15.88
CA ASN A 259 -4.66 -11.55 -15.24
C ASN A 259 -6.10 -11.00 -15.27
N ARG A 260 -6.36 -9.92 -14.51
CA ARG A 260 -7.68 -9.28 -14.41
C ARG A 260 -8.30 -8.97 -15.78
N LYS A 261 -7.50 -8.45 -16.72
CA LYS A 261 -7.95 -8.14 -18.08
C LYS A 261 -8.37 -9.39 -18.85
N GLY A 262 -7.57 -10.45 -18.78
CA GLY A 262 -7.87 -11.73 -19.44
C GLY A 262 -9.13 -12.37 -18.87
N ARG A 263 -9.29 -12.36 -17.55
CA ARG A 263 -10.51 -12.82 -16.88
C ARG A 263 -11.74 -12.03 -17.33
N ASN A 264 -11.69 -10.70 -17.32
CA ASN A 264 -12.83 -9.87 -17.73
C ASN A 264 -13.22 -10.11 -19.21
N ALA A 265 -12.23 -10.32 -20.09
CA ALA A 265 -12.52 -10.67 -21.48
C ALA A 265 -13.23 -12.03 -21.62
N VAL A 266 -12.87 -13.01 -20.78
CA VAL A 266 -13.58 -14.31 -20.73
C VAL A 266 -15.01 -14.13 -20.23
N ILE A 267 -15.21 -13.34 -19.15
CA ILE A 267 -16.55 -13.01 -18.64
C ILE A 267 -17.41 -12.42 -19.76
N GLU A 268 -16.93 -11.35 -20.41
CA GLU A 268 -17.65 -10.70 -21.50
C GLU A 268 -17.98 -11.65 -22.66
N SER A 269 -17.09 -12.59 -22.99
CA SER A 269 -17.32 -13.55 -24.08
C SER A 269 -18.40 -14.61 -23.79
N ILE A 270 -18.66 -14.91 -22.52
CA ILE A 270 -19.61 -15.95 -22.07
C ILE A 270 -21.00 -15.34 -21.80
N LEU A 271 -21.05 -14.09 -21.34
CA LEU A 271 -22.30 -13.39 -21.08
C LEU A 271 -23.05 -13.10 -22.38
N THR A 272 -24.38 -13.22 -22.30
CA THR A 272 -25.27 -12.75 -23.38
C THR A 272 -25.26 -11.22 -23.46
N SER A 273 -25.72 -10.65 -24.57
CA SER A 273 -25.78 -9.18 -24.72
C SER A 273 -26.65 -8.50 -23.64
N GLU A 274 -27.72 -9.13 -23.19
CA GLU A 274 -28.58 -8.62 -22.11
C GLU A 274 -27.82 -8.63 -20.76
N GLN A 275 -27.11 -9.72 -20.45
CA GLN A 275 -26.30 -9.82 -19.24
C GLN A 275 -25.13 -8.84 -19.23
N GLN A 276 -24.51 -8.59 -20.38
CA GLN A 276 -23.48 -7.56 -20.53
C GLN A 276 -24.03 -6.17 -20.22
N GLU A 277 -25.24 -5.85 -20.69
CA GLU A 277 -25.90 -4.58 -20.39
C GLU A 277 -26.24 -4.45 -18.89
N LEU A 278 -26.71 -5.52 -18.26
CA LEU A 278 -26.95 -5.55 -16.80
C LEU A 278 -25.68 -5.28 -16.00
N LEU A 279 -24.58 -5.95 -16.37
CA LEU A 279 -23.28 -5.77 -15.71
C LEU A 279 -22.74 -4.35 -15.89
N GLU A 280 -22.83 -3.79 -17.10
CA GLU A 280 -22.39 -2.42 -17.36
C GLU A 280 -23.24 -1.39 -16.61
N ASN A 281 -24.56 -1.58 -16.57
CA ASN A 281 -25.44 -0.75 -15.75
C ASN A 281 -25.11 -0.84 -14.26
N HIS A 282 -24.77 -2.03 -13.74
CA HIS A 282 -24.34 -2.20 -12.36
C HIS A 282 -23.07 -1.39 -12.07
N ARG A 283 -22.04 -1.51 -12.92
CA ARG A 283 -20.79 -0.75 -12.80
C ARG A 283 -21.01 0.76 -12.84
N GLN A 284 -21.87 1.23 -13.74
CA GLN A 284 -22.21 2.65 -13.84
C GLN A 284 -22.94 3.15 -12.59
N ASN A 285 -23.90 2.38 -12.07
CA ASN A 285 -24.61 2.72 -10.84
C ASN A 285 -23.67 2.73 -9.63
N ARG A 286 -22.78 1.74 -9.50
CA ARG A 286 -21.75 1.70 -8.45
C ARG A 286 -20.88 2.95 -8.48
N ARG A 287 -20.38 3.30 -9.67
CA ARG A 287 -19.56 4.49 -9.85
C ARG A 287 -20.32 5.76 -9.48
N GLN A 288 -21.57 5.90 -9.92
CA GLN A 288 -22.40 7.07 -9.59
C GLN A 288 -22.64 7.18 -8.08
N ASN A 289 -22.95 6.06 -7.41
CA ASN A 289 -23.13 6.01 -5.96
C ASN A 289 -21.83 6.38 -5.23
N ALA A 290 -20.69 5.83 -5.65
CA ALA A 290 -19.39 6.16 -5.06
C ALA A 290 -19.01 7.63 -5.29
N GLU A 291 -19.32 8.19 -6.48
CA GLU A 291 -19.16 9.62 -6.77
C GLU A 291 -20.06 10.49 -5.88
N GLU A 292 -21.29 10.07 -5.61
CA GLU A 292 -22.22 10.76 -4.71
C GLU A 292 -21.72 10.73 -3.26
N GLU A 293 -21.41 9.54 -2.72
CA GLU A 293 -20.91 9.34 -1.35
C GLU A 293 -19.60 10.11 -1.11
N MET A 294 -18.65 10.07 -2.04
CA MET A 294 -17.41 10.85 -1.94
C MET A 294 -17.70 12.35 -1.95
N ARG A 295 -18.63 12.80 -2.80
CA ARG A 295 -18.99 14.22 -2.88
C ARG A 295 -19.68 14.71 -1.61
N GLU A 296 -20.48 13.88 -0.93
CA GLU A 296 -21.10 14.20 0.36
C GLU A 296 -20.05 14.54 1.44
N ILE A 297 -18.89 13.88 1.40
CA ILE A 297 -17.77 14.15 2.31
C ILE A 297 -16.75 15.15 1.75
N GLY A 298 -17.08 15.81 0.62
CA GLY A 298 -16.26 16.84 0.00
C GLY A 298 -15.08 16.31 -0.81
N LEU A 299 -15.10 15.04 -1.22
CA LEU A 299 -14.07 14.39 -2.03
C LEU A 299 -14.55 14.14 -3.46
N ARG A 300 -13.60 13.96 -4.37
CA ARG A 300 -13.84 13.51 -5.74
C ARG A 300 -13.40 12.06 -5.91
N LEU A 301 -14.20 11.27 -6.61
CA LEU A 301 -13.84 9.90 -6.96
C LEU A 301 -12.62 9.89 -7.91
N PRO A 302 -11.55 9.14 -7.60
CA PRO A 302 -10.40 9.01 -8.50
C PRO A 302 -10.75 8.39 -9.84
N GLU A 303 -10.09 8.80 -10.93
CA GLU A 303 -10.31 8.24 -12.27
C GLU A 303 -10.01 6.74 -12.33
N ASN A 304 -9.03 6.29 -11.54
CA ASN A 304 -8.59 4.90 -11.42
C ASN A 304 -9.29 4.14 -10.27
N TRP A 305 -10.41 4.62 -9.74
CA TRP A 305 -11.16 3.99 -8.64
C TRP A 305 -11.36 2.47 -8.79
N GLN A 306 -11.64 2.01 -10.01
CA GLN A 306 -11.85 0.58 -10.34
C GLN A 306 -10.65 -0.31 -9.98
N GLN A 307 -9.45 0.26 -9.83
CA GLN A 307 -8.25 -0.49 -9.42
C GLN A 307 -8.30 -0.87 -7.94
N PHE A 308 -9.10 -0.17 -7.12
CA PHE A 308 -9.32 -0.45 -5.70
C PHE A 308 -10.54 -1.34 -5.42
N GLU A 309 -11.37 -1.59 -6.44
CA GLU A 309 -12.46 -2.55 -6.31
C GLU A 309 -11.90 -3.97 -6.44
N ASP A 310 -11.87 -4.68 -5.31
CA ASP A 310 -11.53 -6.10 -5.23
C ASP A 310 -12.67 -6.93 -5.84
N ASP A 311 -12.73 -6.99 -7.17
CA ASP A 311 -13.63 -7.86 -7.95
C ASP A 311 -15.12 -7.85 -7.58
N ASP A 312 -15.52 -6.79 -6.91
CA ASP A 312 -16.87 -6.27 -6.82
C ASP A 312 -17.19 -5.55 -8.14
N TRP A 313 -17.30 -6.29 -9.26
CA TRP A 313 -17.84 -5.71 -10.50
C TRP A 313 -19.36 -5.62 -10.46
#